data_AF-A0A2N0MIU6-F1
#
_entry.id   AF-A0A2N0MIU6-F1
#
_cell.length_a   1.000
_cell.length_b   1.000
_cell.length_c   1.000
_cell.angle_alpha   90.00
_cell.angle_beta   90.00
_cell.angle_gamma   90.00
#
_symmetry.space_group_name_H-M   'P 1'
#
loop_
_entity.id
_entity.type
_entity.pdbx_description
1 polymer ?
#
loop_
_entity_poly.entity_id
_entity_poly.type
_entity_poly.pdbx_seq_one_letter_code
_entity_poly.pdbx_strand_id
1 'polypeptide(L)'
;MGVFSVGQAAGEVIEPRDLLKDVPGYRIPKEQDFIEARALMAEAGFPDGFKITLNMSNAPTTVRQQQVFAEGLKQNLNIEVELDAVDTATNMARLLEGAHDLHANTAAFIVPDPADNLNQHFLKDIVKNPQNWGDPKVDELLTAQEKELNPETRLAMIREIVDILRKGESHLMPMVRFDQGGLMDYRIQNYTVPGSIQLIHKKEHIWYDPDAKCTHPKGCQ
;
A
#
# COMPACT_ATOMS: atom_id res chain seq x y z
N MET A 1 6.59 -7.61 -4.62
CA MET A 1 6.51 -6.31 -3.93
C MET A 1 6.91 -5.30 -4.99
N GLY A 2 5.95 -4.72 -5.69
CA GLY A 2 6.18 -3.62 -6.64
C GLY A 2 5.36 -2.45 -6.13
N VAL A 3 5.95 -1.26 -6.08
CA VAL A 3 5.45 -0.05 -5.40
C VAL A 3 4.03 0.30 -5.87
N PHE A 4 3.74 0.04 -7.14
CA PHE A 4 2.44 0.27 -7.76
C PHE A 4 2.13 -0.83 -8.79
N SER A 5 2.27 -2.11 -8.41
CA SER A 5 1.92 -3.20 -9.32
C SER A 5 0.40 -3.28 -9.52
N VAL A 6 -0.11 -2.52 -10.48
CA VAL A 6 -1.49 -2.63 -11.01
C VAL A 6 -1.70 -3.97 -11.76
N GLY A 7 -0.64 -4.76 -11.91
CA GLY A 7 -0.53 -5.88 -12.84
C GLY A 7 -1.30 -7.16 -12.54
N GLN A 8 -1.74 -7.42 -11.31
CA GLN A 8 -2.33 -8.75 -11.03
C GLN A 8 -3.77 -8.90 -11.54
N ALA A 9 -4.50 -7.79 -11.75
CA ALA A 9 -5.82 -7.82 -12.39
C ALA A 9 -5.74 -7.81 -13.93
N ALA A 10 -4.61 -7.36 -14.50
CA ALA A 10 -4.38 -7.25 -15.94
C ALA A 10 -3.38 -8.29 -16.50
N GLY A 11 -2.93 -9.25 -15.68
CA GLY A 11 -2.05 -10.35 -16.08
C GLY A 11 -0.57 -10.00 -16.28
N GLU A 12 -0.19 -8.71 -16.35
CA GLU A 12 1.18 -8.30 -16.61
C GLU A 12 1.87 -7.73 -15.38
N VAL A 13 2.92 -8.42 -14.91
CA VAL A 13 3.81 -7.91 -13.88
C VAL A 13 4.69 -6.80 -14.48
N ILE A 14 4.32 -5.54 -14.27
CA ILE A 14 5.05 -4.36 -14.79
C ILE A 14 6.48 -4.28 -14.24
N GLU A 15 6.71 -4.77 -13.02
CA GLU A 15 8.01 -4.80 -12.35
C GLU A 15 8.36 -6.23 -11.92
N PRO A 16 8.91 -7.07 -12.82
CA PRO A 16 9.34 -8.41 -12.47
C PRO A 16 10.43 -8.36 -11.40
N ARG A 17 10.45 -9.37 -10.53
CA ARG A 17 11.40 -9.45 -9.40
C ARG A 17 12.86 -9.34 -9.85
N ASP A 18 13.19 -9.83 -11.03
CA ASP A 18 14.56 -9.78 -11.58
C ASP A 18 15.06 -8.36 -11.81
N LEU A 19 14.17 -7.39 -12.08
CA LEU A 19 14.53 -5.97 -12.19
C LEU A 19 14.78 -5.31 -10.83
N LEU A 20 14.23 -5.89 -9.75
CA LEU A 20 14.29 -5.31 -8.41
C LEU A 20 15.37 -5.95 -7.54
N LYS A 21 16.01 -7.04 -7.98
CA LYS A 21 16.94 -7.84 -7.17
C LYS A 21 18.13 -7.05 -6.60
N ASP A 22 18.57 -6.01 -7.31
CA ASP A 22 19.72 -5.18 -6.95
C ASP A 22 19.31 -3.83 -6.36
N VAL A 23 18.01 -3.53 -6.32
CA VAL A 23 17.46 -2.26 -5.83
C VAL A 23 17.44 -2.26 -4.30
N PRO A 24 18.01 -1.25 -3.61
CA PRO A 24 17.92 -1.11 -2.16
C PRO A 24 16.48 -1.26 -1.65
N GLY A 25 16.30 -2.01 -0.56
CA GLY A 25 14.98 -2.30 0.01
C GLY A 25 14.22 -3.44 -0.67
N TYR A 26 14.61 -3.88 -1.87
CA TYR A 26 14.02 -5.03 -2.57
C TYR A 26 14.91 -6.26 -2.61
N ARG A 27 16.19 -6.14 -2.23
CA ARG A 27 17.17 -7.23 -2.26
C ARG A 27 16.75 -8.39 -1.37
N ILE A 28 17.10 -9.60 -1.80
CA ILE A 28 16.95 -10.83 -1.01
C ILE A 28 18.25 -11.63 -1.21
N PRO A 29 19.01 -11.93 -0.14
CA PRO A 29 18.69 -11.74 1.28
C PRO A 29 18.93 -10.28 1.76
N LYS A 30 18.51 -9.94 2.99
CA LYS A 30 18.31 -8.54 3.47
C LYS A 30 19.52 -7.89 4.14
N GLU A 31 20.62 -8.62 4.31
CA GLU A 31 21.77 -8.20 5.09
C GLU A 31 22.40 -6.91 4.54
N GLN A 32 22.52 -6.81 3.21
CA GLN A 32 23.06 -5.61 2.57
C GLN A 32 22.15 -4.39 2.79
N ASP A 33 20.83 -4.54 2.68
CA ASP A 33 19.88 -3.45 2.92
C ASP A 33 20.01 -2.94 4.37
N PHE A 34 20.20 -3.82 5.35
CA PHE A 34 20.40 -3.42 6.75
C PHE A 34 21.75 -2.74 7.00
N ILE A 35 22.82 -3.13 6.28
CA ILE A 35 24.12 -2.45 6.37
C ILE A 35 23.99 -1.01 5.84
N GLU A 36 23.41 -0.85 4.66
CA GLU A 36 23.19 0.46 4.03
C GLU A 36 22.27 1.33 4.90
N ALA A 37 21.18 0.78 5.43
CA ALA A 37 20.27 1.51 6.30
C ALA A 37 20.95 2.02 7.59
N ARG A 38 21.79 1.19 8.24
CA ARG A 38 22.55 1.65 9.42
C ARG A 38 23.57 2.74 9.09
N ALA A 39 24.22 2.67 7.93
CA ALA A 39 25.12 3.73 7.49
C ALA A 39 24.36 5.05 7.28
N LEU A 40 23.21 5.00 6.60
CA LEU A 40 22.35 6.17 6.39
C LEU A 40 21.86 6.78 7.71
N MET A 41 21.48 5.96 8.70
CA MET A 41 21.12 6.48 10.02
C MET A 41 22.29 7.16 10.72
N ALA A 42 23.50 6.60 10.64
CA ALA A 42 24.69 7.20 11.23
C ALA A 42 25.05 8.54 10.55
N GLU A 43 24.97 8.60 9.21
CA GLU A 43 25.16 9.84 8.44
C GLU A 43 24.12 10.91 8.78
N ALA A 44 22.87 10.50 9.04
CA ALA A 44 21.79 11.37 9.50
C ALA A 44 21.91 11.78 10.97
N GLY A 45 22.89 11.27 11.73
CA GLY A 45 23.11 11.61 13.13
C GLY A 45 22.34 10.75 14.14
N PHE A 46 21.79 9.61 13.72
CA PHE A 46 21.04 8.66 14.54
C PHE A 46 21.70 7.26 14.60
N PRO A 47 23.01 7.14 14.91
CA PRO A 47 23.69 5.84 14.92
C PRO A 47 23.12 4.85 15.93
N ASP A 48 22.54 5.37 17.02
CA ASP A 48 21.96 4.59 18.11
C ASP A 48 20.44 4.41 17.98
N GLY A 49 19.85 4.75 16.84
CA GLY A 49 18.40 4.73 16.64
C GLY A 49 17.68 5.86 17.37
N PHE A 50 16.35 5.77 17.42
CA PHE A 50 15.46 6.80 18.00
C PHE A 50 14.07 6.21 18.25
N LYS A 51 13.20 7.00 18.90
CA LYS A 51 11.80 6.63 19.14
C LYS A 51 10.87 7.39 18.21
N ILE A 52 9.83 6.72 17.75
CA ILE A 52 8.78 7.30 16.90
C ILE A 52 7.40 6.75 17.28
N THR A 53 6.38 7.50 16.91
CA THR A 53 4.96 7.16 17.07
C THR A 53 4.36 6.71 15.75
N LEU A 54 3.47 5.70 15.79
CA LEU A 54 2.75 5.18 14.64
C LEU A 54 1.24 5.23 14.88
N ASN A 55 0.56 6.18 14.23
CA ASN A 55 -0.90 6.21 14.21
C ASN A 55 -1.46 5.11 13.29
N MET A 56 -2.40 4.32 13.80
CA MET A 56 -2.93 3.17 13.07
C MET A 56 -4.33 2.75 13.51
N SER A 57 -5.02 1.99 12.64
CA SER A 57 -6.29 1.33 13.00
C SER A 57 -6.09 0.18 13.99
N ASN A 58 -6.99 0.06 14.95
CA ASN A 58 -7.06 -1.03 15.93
C ASN A 58 -7.59 -2.37 15.37
N ALA A 59 -7.78 -2.49 14.06
CA ALA A 59 -8.15 -3.76 13.42
C ALA A 59 -7.10 -4.85 13.73
N PRO A 60 -7.49 -6.08 14.15
CA PRO A 60 -6.53 -7.09 14.62
C PRO A 60 -5.47 -7.50 13.59
N THR A 61 -5.79 -7.47 12.30
CA THR A 61 -4.83 -7.74 11.22
C THR A 61 -3.78 -6.64 11.12
N THR A 62 -4.20 -5.38 11.19
CA THR A 62 -3.31 -4.22 11.17
C THR A 62 -2.40 -4.23 12.39
N VAL A 63 -2.93 -4.46 13.60
CA VAL A 63 -2.14 -4.55 14.84
C VAL A 63 -1.01 -5.58 14.72
N ARG A 64 -1.32 -6.79 14.25
CA ARG A 64 -0.29 -7.84 14.07
C ARG A 64 0.76 -7.44 13.03
N GLN A 65 0.35 -6.85 11.92
CA GLN A 65 1.28 -6.39 10.88
C GLN A 65 2.23 -5.32 11.43
N GLN A 66 1.70 -4.33 12.15
CA GLN A 66 2.53 -3.24 12.69
C GLN A 66 3.43 -3.68 13.85
N GLN A 67 3.04 -4.68 14.63
CA GLN A 67 3.92 -5.31 15.63
C GLN A 67 5.16 -5.96 14.98
N VAL A 68 4.97 -6.66 13.86
CA VAL A 68 6.09 -7.25 13.10
C VAL A 68 6.98 -6.17 12.50
N PHE A 69 6.38 -5.12 11.96
CA PHE A 69 7.11 -3.95 11.44
C PHE A 69 7.95 -3.28 12.54
N ALA A 70 7.34 -2.96 13.69
CA ALA A 70 8.01 -2.35 14.82
C ALA A 70 9.16 -3.20 15.36
N GLU A 71 8.95 -4.51 15.51
CA GLU A 71 9.99 -5.44 15.96
C GLU A 71 11.14 -5.53 14.93
N GLY A 72 10.82 -5.56 13.64
CA GLY A 72 11.82 -5.56 12.58
C GLY A 72 12.70 -4.30 12.59
N LEU A 73 12.10 -3.13 12.77
CA LEU A 73 12.83 -1.87 12.91
C LEU A 73 13.71 -1.84 14.17
N LYS A 74 13.17 -2.31 15.30
CA LYS A 74 13.90 -2.39 16.56
C LYS A 74 15.12 -3.31 16.47
N GLN A 75 14.94 -4.53 15.95
CA GLN A 75 16.01 -5.52 15.87
C GLN A 75 17.15 -5.12 14.93
N ASN A 76 16.83 -4.47 13.80
CA ASN A 76 17.81 -4.23 12.75
C ASN A 76 18.43 -2.82 12.79
N LEU A 77 17.68 -1.85 13.33
CA LEU A 77 17.99 -0.42 13.30
C LEU A 77 17.85 0.27 14.67
N ASN A 78 17.46 -0.44 15.73
CA ASN A 78 17.21 0.15 17.06
C ASN A 78 16.19 1.31 17.06
N ILE A 79 15.26 1.31 16.11
CA ILE A 79 14.16 2.27 16.07
C ILE A 79 13.01 1.70 16.89
N GLU A 80 12.63 2.40 17.96
CA GLU A 80 11.50 2.03 18.81
C GLU A 80 10.22 2.68 18.31
N VAL A 81 9.24 1.86 17.93
CA VAL A 81 7.94 2.35 17.42
C VAL A 81 6.87 2.18 18.49
N GLU A 82 6.30 3.29 18.95
CA GLU A 82 5.10 3.32 19.79
C GLU A 82 3.84 3.18 18.91
N LEU A 83 3.08 2.11 19.11
CA LEU A 83 1.91 1.79 18.31
C LEU A 83 0.64 2.42 18.90
N ASP A 84 0.11 3.44 18.23
CA ASP A 84 -1.12 4.13 18.63
C ASP A 84 -2.34 3.57 17.88
N ALA A 85 -2.83 2.43 18.37
CA ALA A 85 -4.00 1.76 17.80
C ALA A 85 -5.32 2.40 18.25
N VAL A 86 -6.02 3.05 17.32
CA VAL A 86 -7.31 3.73 17.56
C VAL A 86 -8.41 3.26 16.62
N ASP A 87 -9.66 3.64 16.89
CA ASP A 87 -10.76 3.37 15.95
C ASP A 87 -10.56 4.12 14.61
N THR A 88 -11.26 3.67 13.57
CA THR A 88 -11.09 4.20 12.21
C THR A 88 -11.35 5.71 12.10
N ALA A 89 -12.34 6.25 12.83
CA ALA A 89 -12.65 7.67 12.74
C ALA A 89 -11.54 8.51 13.37
N THR A 90 -11.07 8.10 14.55
CA THR A 90 -9.92 8.73 15.21
C THR A 90 -8.65 8.62 14.39
N ASN A 91 -8.38 7.46 13.76
CA ASN A 91 -7.21 7.27 12.90
C ASN A 91 -7.18 8.28 11.75
N MET A 92 -8.32 8.49 11.07
CA MET A 92 -8.45 9.43 9.95
C MET A 92 -8.36 10.89 10.39
N ALA A 93 -8.92 11.24 11.56
CA ALA A 93 -8.74 12.58 12.12
C ALA A 93 -7.26 12.87 12.42
N ARG A 94 -6.56 11.93 13.06
CA ARG A 94 -5.13 12.05 13.38
C ARG A 94 -4.25 12.14 12.14
N LEU A 95 -4.58 11.43 11.06
CA LEU A 95 -3.91 11.57 9.76
C LEU A 95 -3.87 13.04 9.30
N LEU A 96 -5.00 13.74 9.40
CA LEU A 96 -5.12 15.15 9.01
C LEU A 96 -4.41 16.10 9.98
N GLU A 97 -4.40 15.78 11.27
CA GLU A 97 -3.69 16.57 12.29
C GLU A 97 -2.17 16.51 12.12
N GLY A 98 -1.64 15.38 11.62
CA GLY A 98 -0.21 15.22 11.32
C GLY A 98 0.71 15.21 12.55
N ALA A 99 0.18 14.95 13.75
CA ALA A 99 0.93 14.99 15.02
C ALA A 99 1.75 13.71 15.32
N HIS A 100 1.75 12.73 14.41
CA HIS A 100 2.44 11.44 14.54
C HIS A 100 3.63 11.39 13.58
N ASP A 101 4.65 10.59 13.89
CA ASP A 101 5.83 10.44 13.02
C ASP A 101 5.53 9.55 11.81
N LEU A 102 4.74 8.50 12.02
CA LEU A 102 4.31 7.57 10.97
C LEU A 102 2.79 7.34 11.00
N HIS A 103 2.22 7.09 9.82
CA HIS A 103 0.83 6.68 9.65
C HIS A 103 0.71 5.37 8.88
N ALA A 104 0.07 4.36 9.47
CA ALA A 104 -0.27 3.14 8.76
C ALA A 104 -1.61 3.29 8.05
N ASN A 105 -1.58 3.42 6.71
CA ASN A 105 -2.79 3.41 5.89
C ASN A 105 -2.90 2.17 5.00
N THR A 106 -4.12 1.82 4.63
CA THR A 106 -4.40 0.91 3.53
C THR A 106 -4.90 1.72 2.33
N ALA A 107 -4.24 1.54 1.18
CA ALA A 107 -4.72 2.04 -0.10
C ALA A 107 -5.39 0.91 -0.88
N ALA A 108 -6.49 1.23 -1.54
CA ALA A 108 -7.13 0.40 -2.54
C ALA A 108 -7.44 1.28 -3.76
N PHE A 109 -7.72 0.66 -4.89
CA PHE A 109 -8.07 1.37 -6.12
C PHE A 109 -9.58 1.51 -6.22
N ILE A 110 -10.06 2.72 -6.49
CA ILE A 110 -11.46 3.04 -6.79
C ILE A 110 -11.69 2.85 -8.29
N VAL A 111 -10.72 3.25 -9.10
CA VAL A 111 -10.70 3.07 -10.54
C VAL A 111 -9.51 2.19 -10.88
N PRO A 112 -9.65 1.18 -11.76
CA PRO A 112 -8.54 0.31 -12.17
C PRO A 112 -7.58 1.03 -13.12
N ASP A 113 -7.05 2.17 -12.68
CA ASP A 113 -6.15 3.05 -13.41
C ASP A 113 -4.99 3.47 -12.48
N PRO A 114 -3.72 3.43 -12.91
CA PRO A 114 -2.59 3.84 -12.09
C PRO A 114 -2.69 5.28 -11.54
N ALA A 115 -3.32 6.18 -12.30
CA ALA A 115 -3.55 7.56 -11.90
C ALA A 115 -4.39 7.65 -10.63
N ASP A 116 -5.35 6.74 -10.41
CA ASP A 116 -6.19 6.76 -9.21
C ASP A 116 -5.34 6.67 -7.93
N ASN A 117 -4.42 5.72 -7.87
CA ASN A 117 -3.57 5.54 -6.69
C ASN A 117 -2.51 6.66 -6.59
N LEU A 118 -1.88 7.02 -7.71
CA LEU A 118 -0.89 8.09 -7.74
C LEU A 118 -1.50 9.43 -7.29
N ASN A 119 -2.66 9.79 -7.83
CA ASN A 119 -3.33 11.03 -7.48
C ASN A 119 -3.84 11.05 -6.06
N GLN A 120 -4.31 9.90 -5.56
CA GLN A 120 -4.76 9.78 -4.18
C GLN A 120 -3.64 9.98 -3.16
N HIS A 121 -2.35 9.91 -3.51
CA HIS A 121 -1.27 10.06 -2.53
C HIS A 121 -0.30 11.19 -2.86
N PHE A 122 -0.17 11.60 -4.12
CA PHE A 122 0.86 12.56 -4.54
C PHE A 122 0.33 13.88 -5.07
N LEU A 123 -0.99 14.04 -5.30
CA LEU A 123 -1.53 15.40 -5.52
C LEU A 123 -1.41 16.22 -4.23
N LYS A 124 -1.33 17.54 -4.39
CA LYS A 124 -1.34 18.50 -3.28
C LYS A 124 -2.78 18.79 -2.87
N ASP A 125 -2.93 19.23 -1.62
CA ASP A 125 -4.19 19.64 -0.99
C ASP A 125 -5.25 18.53 -0.97
N ILE A 126 -4.79 17.27 -0.85
CA ILE A 126 -5.64 16.09 -0.67
C ILE A 126 -5.44 15.48 0.72
N VAL A 127 -6.49 14.83 1.24
CA VAL A 127 -6.52 14.20 2.58
C VAL A 127 -5.35 13.23 2.83
N LYS A 128 -4.91 12.53 1.80
CA LYS A 128 -3.89 11.47 1.86
C LYS A 128 -2.46 11.97 1.59
N ASN A 129 -2.29 13.25 1.31
CA ASN A 129 -1.00 13.95 1.27
C ASN A 129 -1.05 15.17 2.22
N PRO A 130 -1.25 14.96 3.53
CA PRO A 130 -1.52 16.04 4.47
C PRO A 130 -0.35 17.04 4.62
N GLN A 131 0.87 16.59 4.31
CA GLN A 131 2.08 17.42 4.37
C GLN A 131 2.40 18.12 3.04
N ASN A 132 1.57 17.94 2.01
CA ASN A 132 1.79 18.50 0.67
C ASN A 132 3.18 18.19 0.12
N TRP A 133 3.65 16.95 0.34
CA TRP A 133 4.86 16.48 -0.29
C TRP A 133 4.70 16.57 -1.82
N GLY A 134 5.77 16.96 -2.51
CA GLY A 134 5.78 17.01 -3.96
C GLY A 134 7.20 17.07 -4.51
N ASP A 135 7.34 16.56 -5.73
CA ASP A 135 8.54 16.67 -6.55
C ASP A 135 8.15 17.35 -7.87
N PRO A 136 8.87 18.39 -8.34
CA PRO A 136 8.47 19.12 -9.55
C PRO A 136 8.30 18.24 -10.79
N LYS A 137 9.10 17.18 -10.91
CA LYS A 137 9.03 16.26 -12.05
C LYS A 137 7.86 15.29 -11.90
N VAL A 138 7.60 14.78 -10.71
CA VAL A 138 6.41 13.98 -10.41
C VAL A 138 5.14 14.79 -10.67
N ASP A 139 5.05 16.04 -10.19
CA ASP A 139 3.90 16.93 -10.40
C ASP A 139 3.62 17.13 -11.91
N GLU A 140 4.67 17.35 -12.72
CA GLU A 140 4.58 17.47 -14.18
C GLU A 140 4.03 16.17 -14.80
N LEU A 141 4.64 15.03 -14.45
CA LEU A 141 4.29 13.73 -15.02
C LEU A 141 2.88 13.27 -14.62
N LEU A 142 2.43 13.55 -13.38
CA LEU A 142 1.07 13.25 -12.92
C LEU A 142 0.03 13.96 -13.80
N THR A 143 0.26 15.23 -14.13
CA THR A 143 -0.63 16.01 -15.00
C THR A 143 -0.55 15.57 -16.46
N ALA A 144 0.65 15.22 -16.94
CA ALA A 144 0.87 14.81 -18.33
C ALA A 144 0.22 13.46 -18.63
N GLN A 145 0.41 12.46 -17.76
CA GLN A 145 -0.09 11.10 -17.99
C GLN A 145 -1.62 11.01 -18.04
N GLU A 146 -2.34 11.92 -17.37
CA GLU A 146 -3.82 11.98 -17.44
C GLU A 146 -4.34 12.41 -18.82
N LYS A 147 -3.53 13.15 -19.58
CA LYS A 147 -3.88 13.69 -20.90
C LYS A 147 -3.34 12.84 -22.04
N GLU A 148 -2.53 11.84 -21.73
CA GLU A 148 -1.91 10.95 -22.72
C GLU A 148 -2.85 9.80 -23.08
N LEU A 149 -3.13 9.66 -24.36
CA LEU A 149 -4.03 8.62 -24.90
C LEU A 149 -3.26 7.39 -25.41
N ASN A 150 -1.97 7.53 -25.71
CA ASN A 150 -1.12 6.43 -26.13
C ASN A 150 -0.68 5.61 -24.89
N PRO A 151 -1.05 4.32 -24.80
CA PRO A 151 -0.73 3.50 -23.63
C PRO A 151 0.76 3.33 -23.35
N GLU A 152 1.59 3.21 -24.39
CA GLU A 152 3.04 3.01 -24.25
C GLU A 152 3.73 4.28 -23.73
N THR A 153 3.35 5.43 -24.28
CA THR A 153 3.83 6.73 -23.81
C THR A 153 3.42 6.98 -22.36
N ARG A 154 2.17 6.69 -22.02
CA ARG A 154 1.66 6.81 -20.66
C ARG A 154 2.38 5.88 -19.68
N LEU A 155 2.65 4.64 -20.10
CA LEU A 155 3.40 3.67 -19.30
C LEU A 155 4.84 4.14 -19.03
N ALA A 156 5.50 4.73 -20.03
CA ALA A 156 6.84 5.30 -19.86
C ALA A 156 6.85 6.43 -18.82
N MET A 157 5.86 7.33 -18.85
CA MET A 157 5.70 8.38 -17.83
C MET A 157 5.48 7.79 -16.43
N ILE A 158 4.63 6.77 -16.30
CA ILE A 158 4.38 6.10 -15.02
C ILE A 158 5.65 5.44 -14.48
N ARG A 159 6.45 4.81 -15.34
CA ARG A 159 7.75 4.22 -14.94
C ARG A 159 8.71 5.29 -14.42
N GLU A 160 8.77 6.44 -15.09
CA GLU A 160 9.61 7.55 -14.64
C GLU A 160 9.16 8.07 -13.26
N ILE A 161 7.85 8.19 -13.01
CA ILE A 161 7.32 8.52 -11.68
C ILE A 161 7.80 7.50 -10.64
N VAL A 162 7.63 6.20 -10.93
CA VAL A 162 8.05 5.13 -10.01
C VAL A 162 9.56 5.18 -9.72
N ASP A 163 10.39 5.45 -10.73
CA ASP A 163 11.83 5.58 -10.57
C ASP A 163 12.24 6.79 -9.74
N ILE A 164 11.51 7.92 -9.83
CA ILE A 164 11.72 9.08 -8.97
C ILE A 164 11.33 8.73 -7.52
N LEU A 165 10.12 8.21 -7.31
CA LEU A 165 9.62 7.86 -5.97
C LEU A 165 10.50 6.83 -5.26
N ARG A 166 11.10 5.90 -6.02
CA ARG A 166 12.00 4.86 -5.50
C ARG A 166 13.31 5.40 -4.92
N LYS A 167 13.74 6.61 -5.29
CA LYS A 167 15.01 7.19 -4.80
C LYS A 167 14.99 7.54 -3.31
N GLY A 168 13.86 7.38 -2.63
CA GLY A 168 13.77 7.41 -1.16
C GLY A 168 13.28 8.73 -0.59
N GLU A 169 12.93 9.71 -1.43
CA GLU A 169 12.39 11.00 -0.98
C GLU A 169 10.86 11.01 -0.84
N SER A 170 10.17 9.93 -1.22
CA SER A 170 8.72 9.81 -1.12
C SER A 170 8.24 9.79 0.33
N HIS A 171 7.16 10.53 0.62
CA HIS A 171 6.45 10.47 1.91
C HIS A 171 5.70 9.14 2.15
N LEU A 172 5.60 8.28 1.13
CA LEU A 172 4.94 6.98 1.19
C LEU A 172 5.94 5.85 1.02
N MET A 173 5.87 4.89 1.95
CA MET A 173 6.62 3.63 1.92
C MET A 173 5.64 2.45 1.75
N PRO A 174 5.57 1.80 0.57
CA PRO A 174 4.70 0.65 0.37
C PRO A 174 5.26 -0.56 1.13
N MET A 175 4.46 -1.15 2.01
CA MET A 175 4.88 -2.32 2.79
C MET A 175 4.50 -3.65 2.13
N VAL A 176 3.20 -3.88 1.97
CA VAL A 176 2.68 -5.17 1.48
C VAL A 176 1.44 -4.95 0.62
N ARG A 177 1.31 -5.76 -0.43
CA ARG A 177 0.03 -6.04 -1.07
C ARG A 177 -0.57 -7.24 -0.37
N PHE A 178 -1.84 -7.16 0.01
CA PHE A 178 -2.58 -8.29 0.54
C PHE A 178 -3.92 -8.40 -0.19
N ASP A 179 -4.42 -9.62 -0.29
CA ASP A 179 -5.76 -9.88 -0.79
C ASP A 179 -6.72 -9.91 0.41
N GLN A 180 -7.91 -9.35 0.22
CA GLN A 180 -9.00 -9.50 1.18
C GLN A 180 -10.07 -10.42 0.60
N GLY A 181 -10.58 -11.31 1.45
CA GLY A 181 -11.65 -12.23 1.11
C GLY A 181 -12.73 -12.23 2.17
N GLY A 182 -13.95 -12.52 1.75
CA GLY A 182 -15.08 -12.78 2.64
C GLY A 182 -15.48 -14.25 2.56
N LEU A 183 -16.02 -14.77 3.66
CA LEU A 183 -16.75 -16.04 3.66
C LEU A 183 -18.22 -15.73 3.45
N MET A 184 -18.84 -16.42 2.50
CA MET A 184 -20.26 -16.29 2.20
C MET A 184 -20.92 -17.66 2.33
N ASP A 185 -22.17 -17.68 2.76
CA ASP A 185 -22.98 -18.89 2.73
C ASP A 185 -23.10 -19.36 1.28
N TYR A 186 -22.85 -20.66 1.03
CA TYR A 186 -22.88 -21.22 -0.32
C TYR A 186 -24.27 -21.14 -0.97
N ARG A 187 -25.33 -20.87 -0.19
CA ARG A 187 -26.70 -20.62 -0.67
C ARG A 187 -26.88 -19.22 -1.23
N ILE A 188 -25.98 -18.28 -0.96
CA ILE A 188 -25.95 -16.99 -1.64
C ILE A 188 -25.39 -17.21 -3.05
N GLN A 189 -26.29 -17.17 -4.03
CA GLN A 189 -25.95 -17.36 -5.44
C GLN A 189 -25.60 -16.05 -6.11
N ASN A 190 -24.85 -16.18 -7.21
CA ASN A 190 -24.50 -15.08 -8.12
C ASN A 190 -23.69 -13.95 -7.46
N TYR A 191 -23.02 -14.21 -6.34
CA TYR A 191 -22.10 -13.25 -5.75
C TYR A 191 -20.85 -13.10 -6.62
N THR A 192 -20.63 -11.90 -7.15
CA THR A 192 -19.40 -11.55 -7.86
C THR A 192 -18.48 -10.79 -6.92
N VAL A 193 -17.28 -11.32 -6.67
CA VAL A 193 -16.28 -10.65 -5.84
C VAL A 193 -15.86 -9.36 -6.55
N PRO A 194 -15.98 -8.17 -5.91
CA PRO A 194 -15.51 -6.94 -6.51
C PRO A 194 -13.98 -6.93 -6.60
N GLY A 195 -13.43 -6.25 -7.62
CA GLY A 195 -11.98 -6.17 -7.82
C GLY A 195 -11.21 -5.38 -6.74
N SER A 196 -11.91 -4.61 -5.90
CA SER A 196 -11.34 -3.77 -4.84
C SER A 196 -12.36 -3.58 -3.73
N ILE A 197 -11.87 -3.38 -2.49
CA ILE A 197 -12.70 -3.09 -1.30
C ILE A 197 -13.40 -1.73 -1.37
N GLN A 198 -13.00 -0.86 -2.30
CA GLN A 198 -13.62 0.44 -2.54
C GLN A 198 -14.66 0.42 -3.67
N LEU A 199 -14.79 -0.69 -4.39
CA LEU A 199 -15.79 -0.84 -5.43
C LEU A 199 -17.13 -1.28 -4.83
N ILE A 200 -18.22 -0.77 -5.41
CA ILE A 200 -19.57 -1.00 -4.91
C ILE A 200 -19.86 -2.51 -4.89
N HIS A 201 -20.14 -3.03 -3.70
CA HIS A 201 -20.79 -4.32 -3.51
C HIS A 201 -22.26 -4.19 -3.93
N LYS A 202 -22.51 -4.16 -5.24
CA LYS A 202 -23.86 -4.23 -5.77
C LYS A 202 -24.46 -5.55 -5.32
N LYS A 203 -25.57 -5.51 -4.58
CA LYS A 203 -26.26 -6.70 -4.05
C LYS A 203 -27.59 -6.92 -4.77
N GLU A 204 -27.91 -6.15 -5.80
CA GLU A 204 -29.18 -6.27 -6.53
C GLU A 204 -29.27 -7.57 -7.35
N HIS A 205 -28.12 -8.21 -7.62
CA HIS A 205 -28.02 -9.42 -8.43
C HIS A 205 -27.81 -10.70 -7.62
N ILE A 206 -27.69 -10.61 -6.28
CA ILE A 206 -27.52 -11.79 -5.43
C ILE A 206 -28.89 -12.28 -4.94
N TRP A 207 -29.04 -13.60 -4.80
CA TRP A 207 -30.23 -14.21 -4.19
C TRP A 207 -29.86 -15.36 -3.28
N TYR A 208 -30.78 -15.74 -2.41
CA TYR A 208 -30.65 -16.89 -1.54
C TYR A 208 -31.39 -18.08 -2.14
N ASP A 209 -30.67 -19.16 -2.41
CA ASP A 209 -31.21 -20.43 -2.88
C ASP A 209 -31.14 -21.47 -1.75
N PRO A 210 -32.26 -21.79 -1.09
CA PRO A 210 -32.28 -22.77 0.00
C PRO A 210 -31.90 -24.19 -0.44
N ASP A 211 -32.08 -24.49 -1.74
CA ASP A 211 -31.85 -25.81 -2.32
C ASP A 211 -30.47 -25.93 -2.99
N ALA A 212 -29.66 -24.88 -2.93
CA ALA A 212 -28.30 -24.88 -3.45
C ALA A 212 -27.51 -26.06 -2.86
N LYS A 213 -26.69 -26.70 -3.69
CA LYS A 213 -25.81 -27.79 -3.23
C LYS A 213 -24.42 -27.24 -2.97
N CYS A 214 -23.86 -27.58 -1.82
CA CYS A 214 -22.49 -27.25 -1.49
C CYS A 214 -21.55 -27.78 -2.59
N THR A 215 -20.76 -26.89 -3.17
CA THR A 215 -19.86 -27.21 -4.28
C THR A 215 -18.58 -27.91 -3.83
N HIS A 216 -18.27 -27.88 -2.53
CA HIS A 216 -17.08 -28.51 -1.96
C HIS A 216 -17.41 -29.79 -1.16
N PRO A 217 -16.88 -30.97 -1.53
CA PRO A 217 -17.25 -32.27 -0.92
C PRO A 217 -17.01 -32.39 0.60
N LYS A 218 -16.15 -31.53 1.16
CA LYS A 218 -15.77 -31.51 2.58
C LYS A 218 -16.17 -30.23 3.33
N GLY A 219 -16.82 -29.27 2.66
CA GLY A 219 -16.86 -27.87 3.13
C GLY A 219 -18.10 -27.45 3.92
N CYS A 220 -19.13 -28.28 3.99
CA CYS A 220 -20.45 -27.88 4.51
C CYS A 220 -21.05 -28.86 5.54
N GLN A 221 -20.19 -29.57 6.29
CA GLN A 221 -20.61 -30.36 7.46
C GLN A 221 -20.57 -29.52 8.73
#